data_AF-A0AAD5MSR3-F1
#
_entry.id   AF-A0AAD5MSR3-F1
#
_cell.length_a   1.000
_cell.length_b   1.000
_cell.length_c   1.000
_cell.angle_alpha   90.00
_cell.angle_beta   90.00
_cell.angle_gamma   90.00
#
_symmetry.space_group_name_H-M   'P 1'
#
loop_
_entity.id
_entity.type
_entity.pdbx_description
1 polymer ?
#
loop_
_entity_poly.entity_id
_entity_poly.type
_entity_poly.pdbx_seq_one_letter_code
_entity_poly.pdbx_strand_id
1 'polypeptide(L)'
;MLEVDVTPGGDEYVDMPQSDQGLNSATVPVNQIELKEESNFERRMSAESVLDRLSTFPYQVFVLSEFGRPIFVSCGHEDQLCSLFALIGIFVSRVKLWGDRLLQFSSGDIHVRFCHRSTLILCIVSRSYEQLDEQLNILFDQIVSTLSRSQLDIIYKKKGDNYDLRRLLRGTDRYIDSSVSAWRSDISLLQSAIRVLPMPSSDREFLSSTMVSCLTASKLDVKKRIVEKMEGNSKFFASFQSCIDSPVLFSISQVGNGSDLLWSFLYKNRASRQVCISAVKVPLVSREERSSTRRLYERITHLVREEPHMRCLL
;
A
#
# COMPACT_ATOMS: atom_id res chain seq x y z
N MET A 1 24.16 -8.08 -72.54
CA MET A 1 23.58 -9.42 -72.35
C MET A 1 22.45 -9.24 -71.34
N LEU A 2 21.21 -8.99 -71.77
CA LEU A 2 20.26 -9.97 -72.35
C LEU A 2 19.97 -11.05 -71.29
N GLU A 3 18.76 -11.26 -70.76
CA GLU A 3 17.44 -11.22 -71.40
C GLU A 3 16.29 -11.01 -70.40
N VAL A 4 15.16 -10.61 -70.96
CA VAL A 4 13.84 -10.35 -70.37
C VAL A 4 12.95 -11.58 -70.60
N ASP A 5 11.89 -11.70 -69.79
CA ASP A 5 10.53 -12.20 -70.16
C ASP A 5 10.30 -13.73 -70.11
N VAL A 6 9.15 -14.34 -69.78
CA VAL A 6 7.72 -13.97 -69.73
C VAL A 6 6.98 -14.95 -68.77
N THR A 7 5.97 -14.49 -68.03
CA THR A 7 4.96 -15.31 -67.28
C THR A 7 3.94 -16.02 -68.20
N PRO A 8 3.09 -16.96 -67.72
CA PRO A 8 1.67 -16.54 -67.51
C PRO A 8 0.85 -17.31 -66.44
N GLY A 9 -0.13 -16.58 -65.87
CA GLY A 9 -1.45 -17.08 -65.40
C GLY A 9 -1.53 -17.71 -64.00
N GLY A 10 -2.48 -17.40 -63.13
CA GLY A 10 -3.66 -16.53 -63.20
C GLY A 10 -4.36 -16.43 -61.84
N ASP A 11 -5.11 -15.34 -61.67
CA ASP A 11 -6.26 -15.05 -60.80
C ASP A 11 -6.43 -15.77 -59.45
N GLU A 12 -6.50 -14.98 -58.36
CA GLU A 12 -7.77 -14.79 -57.63
C GLU A 12 -7.70 -13.57 -56.67
N TYR A 13 -8.73 -12.73 -56.78
CA TYR A 13 -9.02 -11.51 -56.02
C TYR A 13 -9.28 -11.77 -54.53
N VAL A 14 -8.83 -10.87 -53.64
CA VAL A 14 -9.70 -10.35 -52.55
C VAL A 14 -9.38 -8.88 -52.26
N ASP A 15 -10.47 -8.12 -52.24
CA ASP A 15 -10.68 -6.68 -52.18
C ASP A 15 -10.33 -6.02 -50.83
N MET A 16 -9.97 -4.73 -50.87
CA MET A 16 -9.96 -3.79 -49.74
C MET A 16 -10.68 -2.52 -50.19
N PRO A 17 -11.62 -2.00 -49.40
CA PRO A 17 -11.76 -0.53 -49.33
C PRO A 17 -11.90 -0.05 -47.87
N GLN A 18 -11.05 0.88 -47.44
CA GLN A 18 -11.19 2.35 -47.50
C GLN A 18 -11.97 2.95 -46.32
N SER A 19 -11.30 3.94 -45.73
CA SER A 19 -11.68 4.80 -44.63
C SER A 19 -12.78 5.79 -45.01
N ASP A 20 -13.74 6.01 -44.10
CA ASP A 20 -14.55 7.23 -44.07
C ASP A 20 -14.59 7.82 -42.66
N GLN A 21 -14.25 9.09 -42.56
CA GLN A 21 -14.33 9.91 -41.35
C GLN A 21 -15.75 10.43 -41.15
N GLY A 22 -16.25 10.35 -39.92
CA GLY A 22 -17.47 11.03 -39.50
C GLY A 22 -17.41 11.39 -38.02
N LEU A 23 -17.14 12.67 -37.74
CA LEU A 23 -17.33 13.30 -36.42
C LEU A 23 -18.79 13.13 -35.99
N ASN A 24 -19.04 12.53 -34.83
CA ASN A 24 -20.28 12.75 -34.08
C ASN A 24 -20.01 12.67 -32.58
N SER A 25 -20.21 13.82 -31.92
CA SER A 25 -20.28 13.95 -30.47
C SER A 25 -21.52 13.22 -29.96
N ALA A 26 -21.34 12.13 -29.22
CA ALA A 26 -22.41 11.47 -28.48
C ALA A 26 -21.94 11.19 -27.05
N THR A 27 -22.57 11.90 -26.12
CA THR A 27 -22.51 11.71 -24.68
C THR A 27 -22.91 10.28 -24.34
N VAL A 28 -21.96 9.45 -23.90
CA VAL A 28 -22.26 8.08 -23.46
C VAL A 28 -22.64 8.10 -21.98
N PRO A 29 -23.86 7.68 -21.59
CA PRO A 29 -24.25 7.60 -20.20
C PRO A 29 -23.49 6.47 -19.50
N VAL A 30 -22.91 6.79 -18.34
CA VAL A 30 -22.31 5.82 -17.41
C VAL A 30 -23.43 5.00 -16.79
N ASN A 31 -23.74 3.83 -17.35
CA ASN A 31 -24.41 2.78 -16.62
C ASN A 31 -24.15 1.40 -17.23
N GLN A 32 -23.87 0.46 -16.33
CA GLN A 32 -23.85 -0.99 -16.51
C GLN A 32 -22.73 -1.55 -17.40
N ILE A 33 -21.53 -1.65 -16.81
CA ILE A 33 -20.62 -2.75 -17.15
C ILE A 33 -21.15 -3.99 -16.42
N GLU A 34 -22.00 -4.78 -17.08
CA GLU A 34 -22.21 -6.18 -16.69
C GLU A 34 -20.93 -6.94 -17.06
N LEU A 35 -20.00 -7.02 -16.10
CA LEU A 35 -18.84 -7.90 -16.22
C LEU A 35 -19.35 -9.35 -16.12
N LYS A 36 -19.26 -10.08 -17.24
CA LYS A 36 -19.43 -11.54 -17.28
C LYS A 36 -18.59 -12.17 -16.16
N GLU A 37 -19.24 -12.98 -15.33
CA GLU A 37 -18.56 -13.81 -14.34
C GLU A 37 -17.71 -14.85 -15.09
N GLU A 38 -16.44 -14.54 -15.32
CA GLU A 38 -15.47 -15.56 -15.68
C GLU A 38 -15.33 -16.48 -14.47
N SER A 39 -15.94 -17.66 -14.57
CA SER A 39 -15.80 -18.75 -13.60
C SER A 39 -14.37 -19.27 -13.65
N ASN A 40 -13.47 -18.57 -12.98
CA ASN A 40 -12.12 -19.05 -12.72
C ASN A 40 -12.27 -20.27 -11.82
N PHE A 41 -12.09 -21.48 -12.37
CA PHE A 41 -12.20 -22.74 -11.64
C PHE A 41 -10.96 -22.92 -10.75
N GLU A 42 -10.79 -22.03 -9.77
CA GLU A 42 -9.80 -22.19 -8.71
C GLU A 42 -10.24 -23.38 -7.84
N ARG A 43 -9.34 -24.36 -7.69
CA ARG A 43 -9.54 -25.51 -6.80
C ARG A 43 -9.87 -24.98 -5.40
N ARG A 44 -11.14 -25.10 -4.97
CA ARG A 44 -11.59 -24.63 -3.65
C ARG A 44 -10.69 -25.19 -2.56
N MET A 45 -9.97 -24.30 -1.89
CA MET A 45 -9.14 -24.64 -0.74
C MET A 45 -10.02 -24.95 0.47
N SER A 46 -9.59 -25.88 1.33
CA SER A 46 -10.29 -26.14 2.59
C SER A 46 -10.03 -24.99 3.57
N ALA A 47 -10.98 -24.71 4.47
CA ALA A 47 -10.81 -23.66 5.49
C ALA A 47 -9.56 -23.87 6.35
N GLU A 48 -9.23 -25.13 6.69
CA GLU A 48 -8.01 -25.48 7.42
C GLU A 48 -6.74 -25.10 6.65
N SER A 49 -6.67 -25.41 5.36
CA SER A 49 -5.51 -25.05 4.54
C SER A 49 -5.34 -23.54 4.39
N VAL A 50 -6.45 -22.78 4.38
CA VAL A 50 -6.43 -21.32 4.35
C VAL A 50 -5.94 -20.77 5.71
N LEU A 51 -6.37 -21.35 6.83
CA LEU A 51 -5.89 -20.97 8.16
C LEU A 51 -4.39 -21.26 8.33
N ASP A 52 -3.92 -22.41 7.84
CA ASP A 52 -2.49 -22.74 7.84
C ASP A 52 -1.68 -21.71 7.06
N ARG A 53 -2.14 -21.34 5.86
CA ARG A 53 -1.51 -20.26 5.07
C ARG A 53 -1.53 -18.93 5.81
N LEU A 54 -2.66 -18.59 6.44
CA LEU A 54 -2.83 -17.35 7.19
C LEU A 54 -1.84 -17.28 8.37
N SER A 55 -1.58 -18.40 9.04
CA SER A 55 -0.63 -18.51 10.15
C SER A 55 0.84 -18.29 9.73
N THR A 56 1.16 -18.46 8.45
CA THR A 56 2.52 -18.23 7.93
C THR A 56 2.88 -16.75 7.85
N PHE A 57 1.87 -15.87 7.83
CA PHE A 57 2.09 -14.43 7.78
C PHE A 57 2.49 -13.89 9.15
N PRO A 58 3.41 -12.91 9.20
CA PRO A 58 3.82 -12.28 10.46
C PRO A 58 2.68 -11.52 11.15
N TYR A 59 1.73 -11.01 10.36
CA TYR A 59 0.45 -10.48 10.83
C TYR A 59 -0.63 -10.75 9.78
N GLN A 60 -1.86 -10.77 10.28
CA GLN A 60 -3.06 -11.14 9.55
C GLN A 60 -4.04 -9.99 9.70
N VAL A 61 -4.49 -9.45 8.58
CA VAL A 61 -5.43 -8.34 8.53
C VAL A 61 -6.77 -8.86 8.04
N PHE A 62 -7.81 -8.47 8.75
CA PHE A 62 -9.20 -8.71 8.43
C PHE A 62 -9.90 -7.36 8.31
N VAL A 63 -10.66 -7.19 7.23
CA VAL A 63 -11.58 -6.06 7.07
C VAL A 63 -12.96 -6.65 6.99
N LEU A 64 -13.88 -6.12 7.79
CA LEU A 64 -15.28 -6.50 7.80
C LEU A 64 -16.15 -5.26 7.87
N SER A 65 -17.38 -5.39 7.39
CA SER A 65 -18.41 -4.37 7.63
C SER A 65 -18.81 -4.34 9.11
N GLU A 66 -19.49 -3.28 9.53
CA GLU A 66 -20.08 -3.17 10.88
C GLU A 66 -21.00 -4.36 11.23
N PHE A 67 -21.60 -5.00 10.22
CA PHE A 67 -22.47 -6.16 10.37
C PHE A 67 -21.73 -7.51 10.38
N GLY A 68 -20.40 -7.50 10.43
CA GLY A 68 -19.59 -8.72 10.45
C GLY A 68 -19.42 -9.40 9.08
N ARG A 69 -19.94 -8.80 8.00
CA ARG A 69 -19.69 -9.34 6.65
C ARG A 69 -18.21 -9.21 6.31
N PRO A 70 -17.55 -10.28 5.83
CA PRO A 70 -16.14 -10.18 5.46
C PRO A 70 -15.99 -9.21 4.28
N ILE A 71 -14.92 -8.45 4.22
CA ILE A 71 -14.59 -7.56 3.09
C ILE A 71 -13.24 -7.95 2.50
N PHE A 72 -12.24 -8.20 3.35
CA PHE A 72 -10.90 -8.56 2.92
C PHE A 72 -10.20 -9.41 3.98
N VAL A 73 -9.36 -10.36 3.55
CA VAL A 73 -8.42 -11.08 4.41
C VAL A 73 -7.05 -11.22 3.73
N SER A 74 -5.97 -11.18 4.51
CA SER A 74 -4.61 -11.15 3.94
C SER A 74 -4.11 -12.41 3.22
N CYS A 75 -4.87 -13.51 3.22
CA CYS A 75 -4.58 -14.72 2.45
C CYS A 75 -5.51 -14.89 1.23
N GLY A 76 -6.40 -13.92 1.01
CA GLY A 76 -7.59 -14.07 0.16
C GLY A 76 -8.52 -15.17 0.67
N HIS A 77 -9.56 -15.48 -0.11
CA HIS A 77 -10.51 -16.55 0.17
C HIS A 77 -11.45 -16.26 1.36
N GLU A 78 -12.02 -15.06 1.38
CA GLU A 78 -12.97 -14.58 2.38
C GLU A 78 -14.13 -15.56 2.62
N ASP A 79 -14.60 -16.21 1.56
CA ASP A 79 -15.73 -17.13 1.59
C ASP A 79 -15.43 -18.39 2.42
N GLN A 80 -14.17 -18.85 2.45
CA GLN A 80 -13.75 -20.01 3.24
C GLN A 80 -13.55 -19.68 4.72
N LEU A 81 -13.38 -18.40 5.07
CA LEU A 81 -13.16 -17.94 6.44
C LEU A 81 -14.42 -17.31 7.07
N CYS A 82 -15.60 -17.49 6.48
CA CYS A 82 -16.84 -16.89 6.98
C CYS A 82 -17.13 -17.19 8.47
N SER A 83 -16.77 -18.38 8.96
CA SER A 83 -16.91 -18.75 10.37
C SER A 83 -16.03 -17.89 11.29
N LEU A 84 -14.80 -17.60 10.87
CA LEU A 84 -13.87 -16.74 11.62
C LEU A 84 -14.34 -15.28 11.62
N PHE A 85 -14.83 -14.78 10.49
CA PHE A 85 -15.45 -13.46 10.43
C PHE A 85 -16.69 -13.34 11.31
N ALA A 86 -17.55 -14.37 11.32
CA ALA A 86 -18.70 -14.43 12.22
C ALA A 86 -18.27 -14.39 13.69
N LEU A 87 -17.22 -15.12 14.06
CA LEU A 87 -16.66 -15.10 15.42
C LEU A 87 -16.16 -13.72 15.82
N ILE A 88 -15.40 -13.05 14.94
CA ILE A 88 -14.96 -11.66 15.15
C ILE A 88 -16.18 -10.74 15.34
N GLY A 89 -17.18 -10.87 14.48
CA GLY A 89 -18.43 -10.10 14.56
C GLY A 89 -19.17 -10.33 15.87
N ILE A 90 -19.21 -11.57 16.38
CA ILE A 90 -19.78 -11.90 17.69
C ILE A 90 -19.01 -11.17 18.80
N PHE A 91 -17.69 -11.24 18.83
CA PHE A 91 -16.92 -10.53 19.87
C PHE A 91 -17.18 -9.02 19.87
N VAL A 92 -17.16 -8.39 18.69
CA VAL A 92 -17.45 -6.96 18.58
C VAL A 92 -18.88 -6.65 19.03
N SER A 93 -19.86 -7.44 18.60
CA SER A 93 -21.28 -7.26 18.96
C SER A 93 -21.52 -7.42 20.46
N ARG A 94 -20.85 -8.40 21.10
CA ARG A 94 -20.98 -8.63 22.55
C ARG A 94 -20.49 -7.45 23.37
N VAL A 95 -19.35 -6.85 23.01
CA VAL A 95 -18.85 -5.65 23.70
C VAL A 95 -19.73 -4.43 23.39
N LYS A 96 -20.26 -4.32 22.16
CA LYS A 96 -21.24 -3.28 21.80
C LYS A 96 -22.50 -3.33 22.67
N LEU A 97 -22.97 -4.53 23.04
CA LEU A 97 -24.10 -4.70 23.97
C LEU A 97 -23.80 -4.21 25.39
N TRP A 98 -22.53 -4.15 25.79
CA TRP A 98 -22.12 -3.55 27.06
C TRP A 98 -22.03 -2.02 27.02
N GLY A 99 -22.30 -1.41 25.85
CA GLY A 99 -22.16 0.03 25.65
C GLY A 99 -20.71 0.46 25.40
N ASP A 100 -19.81 -0.47 25.09
CA ASP A 100 -18.40 -0.19 24.83
C ASP A 100 -17.96 -0.72 23.45
N ARG A 101 -16.70 -0.49 23.07
CA ARG A 101 -16.12 -0.97 21.80
C ARG A 101 -14.92 -1.87 22.08
N LEU A 102 -14.91 -3.03 21.43
CA LEU A 102 -13.77 -3.93 21.51
C LEU A 102 -12.55 -3.29 20.84
N LEU A 103 -11.58 -2.86 21.65
CA LEU A 103 -10.36 -2.23 21.18
C LEU A 103 -9.25 -3.25 20.92
N GLN A 104 -8.98 -4.10 21.89
CA GLN A 104 -7.93 -5.10 21.79
C GLN A 104 -8.18 -6.26 22.75
N PHE A 105 -7.58 -7.40 22.43
CA PHE A 105 -7.36 -8.48 23.38
C PHE A 105 -6.08 -9.22 23.01
N SER A 106 -5.47 -9.88 23.98
CA SER A 106 -4.24 -10.64 23.78
C SER A 106 -4.31 -11.97 24.51
N SER A 107 -3.70 -12.99 23.92
CA SER A 107 -3.55 -14.31 24.51
C SER A 107 -2.13 -14.81 24.24
N GLY A 108 -1.29 -14.84 25.28
CA GLY A 108 0.12 -15.19 25.14
C GLY A 108 0.87 -14.19 24.25
N ASP A 109 1.49 -14.69 23.18
CA ASP A 109 2.20 -13.90 22.17
C ASP A 109 1.27 -13.35 21.07
N ILE A 110 -0.01 -13.70 21.08
CA ILE A 110 -0.96 -13.25 20.06
C ILE A 110 -1.66 -11.99 20.54
N HIS A 111 -1.51 -10.92 19.76
CA HIS A 111 -2.15 -9.63 19.98
C HIS A 111 -3.15 -9.34 18.87
N VAL A 112 -4.40 -9.06 19.27
CA VAL A 112 -5.50 -8.72 18.36
C VAL A 112 -5.92 -7.29 18.63
N ARG A 113 -5.85 -6.44 17.60
CA ARG A 113 -6.21 -5.02 17.67
C ARG A 113 -7.31 -4.70 16.67
N PHE A 114 -8.27 -3.88 17.09
CA PHE A 114 -9.41 -3.45 16.29
C PHE A 114 -9.41 -1.93 16.08
N CYS A 115 -9.74 -1.52 14.86
CA CYS A 115 -9.98 -0.12 14.49
C CYS A 115 -11.40 0.01 13.92
N HIS A 116 -12.25 0.74 14.64
CA HIS A 116 -13.65 0.98 14.27
C HIS A 116 -13.75 2.33 13.57
N ARG A 117 -14.13 2.35 12.28
CA ARG A 117 -14.18 3.58 11.48
C ARG A 117 -15.38 3.58 10.55
N SER A 118 -16.36 4.42 10.85
CA SER A 118 -17.64 4.48 10.12
C SER A 118 -18.27 3.08 10.09
N THR A 119 -18.51 2.53 8.91
CA THR A 119 -19.13 1.24 8.67
C THR A 119 -18.14 0.09 8.46
N LEU A 120 -16.85 0.36 8.70
CA LEU A 120 -15.77 -0.61 8.59
C LEU A 120 -15.20 -0.92 9.97
N ILE A 121 -14.94 -2.20 10.19
CA ILE A 121 -14.17 -2.72 11.31
C ILE A 121 -12.92 -3.38 10.71
N LEU A 122 -11.77 -2.83 11.04
CA LEU A 122 -10.48 -3.41 10.68
C LEU A 122 -9.93 -4.14 11.90
N CYS A 123 -9.35 -5.31 11.68
CA CYS A 123 -8.74 -6.13 12.71
C CYS A 123 -7.36 -6.60 12.24
N ILE A 124 -6.36 -6.48 13.10
CA ILE A 124 -5.02 -7.04 12.87
C ILE A 124 -4.69 -8.02 13.98
N VAL A 125 -4.18 -9.19 13.60
CA VAL A 125 -3.66 -10.22 14.47
C VAL A 125 -2.16 -10.33 14.22
N SER A 126 -1.37 -10.16 15.27
CA SER A 126 0.10 -10.14 15.17
C SER A 126 0.72 -10.85 16.36
N ARG A 127 1.95 -11.37 16.18
CA ARG A 127 2.78 -11.87 17.29
C ARG A 127 3.57 -10.77 18.01
N SER A 128 3.51 -9.55 17.50
CA SER A 128 4.16 -8.35 18.03
C SER A 128 3.06 -7.32 18.30
N TYR A 129 3.13 -6.65 19.45
CA TYR A 129 2.12 -5.68 19.89
C TYR A 129 2.42 -4.26 19.38
N GLU A 130 3.62 -4.04 18.87
CA GLU A 130 4.13 -2.72 18.52
C GLU A 130 3.42 -2.13 17.28
N GLN A 131 2.88 -0.92 17.42
CA GLN A 131 2.35 -0.07 16.33
C GLN A 131 1.16 -0.63 15.53
N LEU A 132 0.43 -1.61 16.07
CA LEU A 132 -0.75 -2.17 15.40
C LEU A 132 -1.82 -1.11 15.10
N ASP A 133 -1.99 -0.12 15.97
CA ASP A 133 -2.94 0.99 15.76
C ASP A 133 -2.56 1.88 14.58
N GLU A 134 -1.28 2.27 14.48
CA GLU A 134 -0.78 3.09 13.38
C GLU A 134 -0.94 2.37 12.03
N GLN A 135 -0.62 1.07 12.01
CA GLN A 135 -0.80 0.23 10.83
C GLN A 135 -2.27 0.24 10.41
N LEU A 136 -3.19 -0.10 11.32
CA LEU A 136 -4.63 -0.09 11.01
C LEU A 136 -5.13 1.27 10.51
N ASN A 137 -4.62 2.38 11.06
CA ASN A 137 -4.97 3.72 10.59
C ASN A 137 -4.48 3.97 9.16
N ILE A 138 -3.23 3.61 8.83
CA ILE A 138 -2.69 3.75 7.47
C ILE A 138 -3.50 2.93 6.48
N LEU A 139 -3.87 1.69 6.82
CA LEU A 139 -4.70 0.87 5.94
C LEU A 139 -6.06 1.50 5.71
N PHE A 140 -6.69 2.00 6.78
CA PHE A 140 -7.97 2.68 6.67
C PHE A 140 -7.89 3.90 5.75
N ASP A 141 -6.89 4.76 5.97
CA ASP A 141 -6.67 5.95 5.15
C ASP A 141 -6.42 5.58 3.69
N GLN A 142 -5.74 4.47 3.44
CA GLN A 142 -5.52 3.97 2.09
C GLN A 142 -6.79 3.43 1.42
N ILE A 143 -7.63 2.70 2.16
CA ILE A 143 -8.94 2.24 1.68
C ILE A 143 -9.80 3.44 1.30
N VAL A 144 -9.84 4.48 2.15
CA VAL A 144 -10.60 5.71 1.92
C VAL A 144 -9.99 6.57 0.80
N SER A 145 -8.68 6.48 0.56
CA SER A 145 -8.05 7.17 -0.58
C SER A 145 -8.51 6.59 -1.92
N THR A 146 -8.88 5.31 -1.93
CA THR A 146 -9.36 4.59 -3.12
C THR A 146 -10.88 4.73 -3.27
N LEU A 147 -11.62 4.61 -2.17
CA LEU A 147 -13.05 4.90 -2.10
C LEU A 147 -13.28 6.24 -1.41
N SER A 148 -13.45 7.29 -2.19
CA SER A 148 -13.73 8.63 -1.66
C SER A 148 -14.79 8.58 -0.57
N ARG A 149 -14.49 9.17 0.60
CA ARG A 149 -15.36 9.15 1.79
C ARG A 149 -16.81 9.56 1.49
N SER A 150 -17.01 10.46 0.53
CA SER A 150 -18.35 10.88 0.10
C SER A 150 -19.15 9.77 -0.58
N GLN A 151 -18.50 8.85 -1.31
CA GLN A 151 -19.16 7.70 -1.92
C GLN A 151 -19.62 6.69 -0.86
N LEU A 152 -18.80 6.45 0.17
CA LEU A 152 -19.18 5.59 1.30
C LEU A 152 -20.41 6.16 2.03
N ASP A 153 -20.39 7.44 2.41
CA ASP A 153 -21.48 8.07 3.14
C ASP A 153 -22.79 8.14 2.33
N ILE A 154 -22.71 8.42 1.02
CA ILE A 154 -23.89 8.47 0.13
C ILE A 154 -24.50 7.07 -0.02
N ILE A 155 -23.68 6.03 -0.13
CA ILE A 155 -24.15 4.67 -0.34
C ILE A 155 -24.84 4.15 0.91
N TYR A 156 -24.28 4.37 2.08
CA TYR A 156 -24.93 3.98 3.33
C TYR A 156 -26.23 4.76 3.56
N LYS A 157 -26.27 6.06 3.24
CA LYS A 157 -27.50 6.85 3.32
C LYS A 157 -28.57 6.45 2.30
N LYS A 158 -28.20 6.02 1.08
CA LYS A 158 -29.15 5.73 -0.01
C LYS A 158 -29.56 4.26 -0.15
N LYS A 159 -28.64 3.31 0.08
CA LYS A 159 -28.86 1.87 -0.11
C LYS A 159 -29.08 1.11 1.19
N GLY A 160 -28.97 1.81 2.32
CA GLY A 160 -29.22 1.28 3.66
C GLY A 160 -28.09 0.41 4.19
N ASP A 161 -28.23 0.09 5.47
CA ASP A 161 -27.24 -0.61 6.29
C ASP A 161 -26.91 -2.03 5.79
N ASN A 162 -27.80 -2.64 5.01
CA ASN A 162 -27.63 -4.00 4.46
C ASN A 162 -26.82 -4.05 3.15
N TYR A 163 -26.30 -2.93 2.66
CA TYR A 163 -25.54 -2.90 1.42
C TYR A 163 -24.20 -3.65 1.57
N ASP A 164 -23.95 -4.58 0.65
CA ASP A 164 -22.68 -5.31 0.61
C ASP A 164 -21.58 -4.43 0.00
N LEU A 165 -20.74 -3.89 0.88
CA LEU A 165 -19.58 -3.08 0.50
C LEU A 165 -18.59 -3.80 -0.40
N ARG A 166 -18.55 -5.15 -0.42
CA ARG A 166 -17.71 -5.89 -1.38
C ARG A 166 -18.02 -5.48 -2.82
N ARG A 167 -19.28 -5.16 -3.14
CA ARG A 167 -19.68 -4.77 -4.50
C ARG A 167 -19.07 -3.43 -4.91
N LEU A 168 -18.81 -2.55 -3.94
CA LEU A 168 -18.18 -1.24 -4.15
C LEU A 168 -16.64 -1.35 -4.10
N LEU A 169 -16.13 -2.21 -3.22
CA LEU A 169 -14.71 -2.50 -3.05
C LEU A 169 -14.19 -3.51 -4.09
N ARG A 170 -15.04 -4.03 -4.99
CA ARG A 170 -14.63 -5.02 -5.99
C ARG A 170 -13.54 -4.44 -6.87
N GLY A 171 -12.36 -5.07 -6.87
CA GLY A 171 -11.18 -4.60 -7.58
C GLY A 171 -10.23 -3.75 -6.72
N THR A 172 -10.63 -3.36 -5.51
CA THR A 172 -9.71 -2.72 -4.54
C THR A 172 -8.86 -3.72 -3.76
N ASP A 173 -9.24 -4.99 -3.76
CA ASP A 173 -8.56 -6.08 -3.05
C ASP A 173 -7.08 -6.17 -3.42
N ARG A 174 -6.74 -5.93 -4.70
CA ARG A 174 -5.35 -5.88 -5.17
C ARG A 174 -4.53 -4.76 -4.52
N TYR A 175 -5.15 -3.59 -4.29
CA TYR A 175 -4.47 -2.48 -3.63
C TYR A 175 -4.30 -2.75 -2.14
N ILE A 176 -5.33 -3.25 -1.46
CA ILE A 176 -5.26 -3.62 -0.04
C ILE A 176 -4.20 -4.72 0.16
N ASP A 177 -4.22 -5.75 -0.68
CA ASP A 177 -3.23 -6.84 -0.64
C ASP A 177 -1.82 -6.34 -0.95
N SER A 178 -1.65 -5.49 -1.96
CA SER A 178 -0.35 -4.87 -2.26
C SER A 178 0.19 -4.06 -1.08
N SER A 179 -0.68 -3.40 -0.32
CA SER A 179 -0.31 -2.57 0.84
C SER A 179 0.13 -3.43 2.01
N VAL A 180 -0.68 -4.44 2.33
CA VAL A 180 -0.36 -5.43 3.35
C VAL A 180 0.92 -6.18 2.98
N SER A 181 1.13 -6.51 1.71
CA SER A 181 2.36 -7.12 1.21
C SER A 181 3.57 -6.17 1.35
N ALA A 182 3.39 -4.89 1.01
CA ALA A 182 4.44 -3.88 1.14
C ALA A 182 4.87 -3.67 2.59
N TRP A 183 3.94 -3.67 3.54
CA TRP A 183 4.28 -3.65 4.97
C TRP A 183 4.99 -4.92 5.45
N ARG A 184 4.90 -6.05 4.74
CA ARG A 184 5.61 -7.30 5.08
C ARG A 184 7.05 -7.26 4.57
N SER A 185 7.29 -6.60 3.45
CA SER A 185 8.60 -6.52 2.81
C SER A 185 9.40 -5.28 3.23
N ASP A 186 8.72 -4.17 3.51
CA ASP A 186 9.32 -2.87 3.74
C ASP A 186 9.18 -2.41 5.19
N ILE A 187 10.32 -2.40 5.91
CA ILE A 187 10.43 -1.97 7.30
C ILE A 187 10.02 -0.50 7.46
N SER A 188 10.29 0.36 6.47
CA SER A 188 9.93 1.78 6.55
C SER A 188 8.42 1.96 6.61
N LEU A 189 7.69 1.26 5.75
CA LEU A 189 6.22 1.31 5.73
C LEU A 189 5.62 0.70 6.99
N LEU A 190 6.17 -0.44 7.42
CA LEU A 190 5.75 -1.12 8.65
C LEU A 190 5.85 -0.20 9.88
N GLN A 191 6.93 0.59 9.97
CA GLN A 191 7.20 1.49 11.09
C GLN A 191 6.54 2.88 10.95
N SER A 192 5.77 3.09 9.89
CA SER A 192 5.33 4.42 9.45
C SER A 192 6.50 5.43 9.40
N ALA A 193 7.69 4.94 9.08
CA ALA A 193 8.93 5.71 9.05
C ALA A 193 9.17 6.24 7.64
N ILE A 194 9.75 7.43 7.57
CA ILE A 194 10.13 8.04 6.29
C ILE A 194 11.45 7.44 5.84
N ARG A 195 11.45 6.77 4.70
CA ARG A 195 12.70 6.38 4.03
C ARG A 195 13.43 7.63 3.59
N VAL A 196 14.64 7.82 4.11
CA VAL A 196 15.49 8.94 3.70
C VAL A 196 16.30 8.54 2.48
N LEU A 197 16.32 9.41 1.48
CA LEU A 197 17.11 9.23 0.27
C LEU A 197 18.39 10.10 0.37
N PRO A 198 19.59 9.52 0.24
CA PRO A 198 20.82 10.30 0.13
C PRO A 198 20.77 11.18 -1.12
N MET A 199 21.08 12.46 -0.94
CA MET A 199 21.04 13.45 -2.01
C MET A 199 22.11 14.52 -1.74
N PRO A 200 22.81 15.04 -2.75
CA PRO A 200 23.74 16.17 -2.61
C PRO A 200 23.09 17.40 -1.97
N SER A 201 23.87 18.25 -1.29
CA SER A 201 23.34 19.48 -0.67
C SER A 201 22.69 20.42 -1.67
N SER A 202 23.30 20.60 -2.85
CA SER A 202 22.77 21.40 -3.96
C SER A 202 21.37 20.95 -4.38
N ASP A 203 21.17 19.64 -4.48
CA ASP A 203 19.93 19.04 -4.94
C ASP A 203 18.83 19.20 -3.87
N ARG A 204 19.19 19.08 -2.58
CA ARG A 204 18.26 19.32 -1.46
C ARG A 204 17.82 20.78 -1.38
N GLU A 205 18.75 21.72 -1.60
CA GLU A 205 18.46 23.15 -1.63
C GLU A 205 17.58 23.52 -2.81
N PHE A 206 17.87 22.95 -4.00
CA PHE A 206 17.03 23.12 -5.18
C PHE A 206 15.61 22.57 -4.96
N LEU A 207 15.48 21.37 -4.40
CA LEU A 207 14.17 20.78 -4.09
C LEU A 207 13.39 21.62 -3.08
N SER A 208 14.05 22.04 -1.99
CA SER A 208 13.42 22.83 -0.93
C SER A 208 12.96 24.20 -1.44
N SER A 209 13.82 24.91 -2.17
CA SER A 209 13.48 26.22 -2.76
C SER A 209 12.38 26.10 -3.82
N THR A 210 12.37 25.02 -4.62
CA THR A 210 11.32 24.73 -5.59
C THR A 210 9.98 24.48 -4.90
N MET A 211 9.95 23.66 -3.84
CA MET A 211 8.75 23.40 -3.05
C MET A 211 8.19 24.69 -2.44
N VAL A 212 9.03 25.49 -1.78
CA VAL A 212 8.62 26.76 -1.16
C VAL A 212 8.09 27.74 -2.22
N SER A 213 8.78 27.87 -3.36
CA SER A 213 8.37 28.74 -4.45
C SER A 213 7.02 28.31 -5.06
N CYS A 214 6.79 27.01 -5.25
CA CYS A 214 5.53 26.52 -5.82
C CYS A 214 4.36 26.67 -4.84
N LEU A 215 4.59 26.41 -3.55
CA LEU A 215 3.57 26.56 -2.50
C LEU A 215 3.17 28.02 -2.25
N THR A 216 4.11 28.95 -2.38
CA THR A 216 3.85 30.39 -2.21
C THR A 216 3.18 31.02 -3.43
N ALA A 217 3.46 30.51 -4.64
CA ALA A 217 2.97 31.12 -5.89
C ALA A 217 1.50 30.77 -6.24
N SER A 218 0.97 29.62 -5.80
CA SER A 218 -0.40 29.20 -6.15
C SER A 218 -0.94 28.13 -5.20
N LYS A 219 -2.26 28.11 -4.97
CA LYS A 219 -2.97 26.99 -4.31
C LYS A 219 -3.47 25.93 -5.30
N LEU A 220 -3.61 26.29 -6.58
CA LEU A 220 -4.03 25.40 -7.68
C LEU A 220 -2.82 24.90 -8.47
N ASP A 221 -2.90 23.66 -8.95
CA ASP A 221 -1.89 23.00 -9.81
C ASP A 221 -0.46 22.92 -9.24
N VAL A 222 -0.31 22.99 -7.91
CA VAL A 222 0.99 22.92 -7.22
C VAL A 222 1.77 21.68 -7.64
N LYS A 223 1.12 20.52 -7.70
CA LYS A 223 1.76 19.26 -8.12
C LYS A 223 2.35 19.38 -9.53
N LYS A 224 1.58 19.90 -10.48
CA LYS A 224 2.01 20.03 -11.88
C LYS A 224 3.23 20.97 -12.00
N ARG A 225 3.18 22.12 -11.32
CA ARG A 225 4.28 23.09 -11.29
C ARG A 225 5.56 22.55 -10.64
N ILE A 226 5.43 21.76 -9.57
CA ILE A 226 6.58 21.12 -8.93
C ILE A 226 7.25 20.18 -9.93
N VAL A 227 6.46 19.32 -10.61
CA VAL A 227 6.98 18.39 -11.62
C VAL A 227 7.67 19.14 -12.76
N GLU A 228 7.01 20.15 -13.34
CA GLU A 228 7.58 20.95 -14.44
C GLU A 228 8.91 21.63 -14.06
N LYS A 229 9.02 22.18 -12.84
CA LYS A 229 10.27 22.79 -12.36
C LYS A 229 11.37 21.75 -12.07
N MET A 230 11.00 20.57 -11.58
CA MET A 230 11.95 19.49 -11.33
C MET A 230 12.50 18.95 -12.65
N GLU A 231 11.62 18.64 -13.62
CA GLU A 231 11.98 18.16 -14.95
C GLU A 231 12.73 19.21 -15.77
N GLY A 232 12.43 20.50 -15.59
CA GLY A 232 13.12 21.60 -16.25
C GLY A 232 14.60 21.76 -15.86
N ASN A 233 15.03 21.21 -14.71
CA ASN A 233 16.43 21.16 -14.32
C ASN A 233 17.02 19.80 -14.68
N SER A 234 17.54 19.67 -15.90
CA SER A 234 18.06 18.40 -16.44
C SER A 234 19.15 17.75 -15.57
N LYS A 235 20.03 18.54 -14.95
CA LYS A 235 21.09 18.04 -14.06
C LYS A 235 20.51 17.46 -12.78
N PHE A 236 19.64 18.22 -12.10
CA PHE A 236 18.96 17.75 -10.90
C PHE A 236 18.09 16.53 -11.20
N PHE A 237 17.28 16.58 -12.26
CA PHE A 237 16.35 15.51 -12.60
C PHE A 237 17.07 14.20 -12.92
N ALA A 238 18.17 14.25 -13.67
CA ALA A 238 18.99 13.06 -13.94
C ALA A 238 19.57 12.46 -12.64
N SER A 239 20.11 13.30 -11.75
CA SER A 239 20.61 12.90 -10.42
C SER A 239 19.50 12.28 -9.58
N PHE A 240 18.35 12.97 -9.47
CA PHE A 240 17.20 12.55 -8.69
C PHE A 240 16.59 11.24 -9.20
N GLN A 241 16.41 11.10 -10.52
CA GLN A 241 15.92 9.88 -11.15
C GLN A 241 16.85 8.71 -10.87
N SER A 242 18.17 8.92 -11.01
CA SER A 242 19.15 7.89 -10.66
C SER A 242 19.09 7.49 -9.19
N CYS A 243 18.83 8.43 -8.27
CA CYS A 243 18.64 8.11 -6.85
C CYS A 243 17.36 7.32 -6.57
N ILE A 244 16.29 7.52 -7.35
CA ILE A 244 15.05 6.73 -7.21
C ILE A 244 15.25 5.32 -7.75
N ASP A 245 15.82 5.20 -8.95
CA ASP A 245 15.97 3.93 -9.65
C ASP A 245 17.05 3.04 -9.00
N SER A 246 18.11 3.66 -8.48
CA SER A 246 19.20 2.98 -7.79
C SER A 246 19.61 3.79 -6.55
N PRO A 247 18.90 3.64 -5.42
CA PRO A 247 19.14 4.43 -4.23
C PRO A 247 20.54 4.17 -3.69
N VAL A 248 21.37 5.21 -3.73
CA VAL A 248 22.69 5.20 -3.11
C VAL A 248 22.52 4.97 -1.62
N LEU A 249 23.32 4.08 -1.05
CA LEU A 249 23.29 3.78 0.38
C LEU A 249 24.02 4.90 1.15
N PHE A 250 23.55 5.22 2.35
CA PHE A 250 24.26 6.16 3.20
C PHE A 250 25.67 5.60 3.52
N SER A 251 26.71 6.35 3.18
CA SER A 251 28.08 6.05 3.63
C SER A 251 28.32 6.78 4.96
N ILE A 252 28.52 6.02 6.02
CA ILE A 252 28.71 6.53 7.40
C ILE A 252 30.12 7.07 7.63
N SER A 253 30.97 7.09 6.60
CA SER A 253 32.19 7.90 6.58
C SER A 253 31.93 9.38 6.94
N GLN A 254 30.70 9.87 6.73
CA GLN A 254 30.25 11.22 7.10
C GLN A 254 29.79 11.38 8.57
N VAL A 255 29.63 10.29 9.33
CA VAL A 255 29.17 10.29 10.74
C VAL A 255 30.32 9.98 11.72
N GLY A 256 31.55 9.86 11.22
CA GLY A 256 32.77 9.91 12.03
C GLY A 256 33.39 8.57 12.47
N ASN A 257 32.74 7.42 12.23
CA ASN A 257 33.27 6.14 12.70
C ASN A 257 33.97 5.27 11.65
N GLY A 258 33.95 5.63 10.35
CA GLY A 258 34.62 4.85 9.29
C GLY A 258 34.25 3.36 9.24
N SER A 259 33.16 2.97 9.91
CA SER A 259 32.80 1.58 10.17
C SER A 259 32.01 1.04 8.98
N ASP A 260 32.52 -0.02 8.38
CA ASP A 260 31.81 -0.78 7.34
C ASP A 260 30.68 -1.65 7.89
N LEU A 261 30.54 -1.74 9.22
CA LEU A 261 29.61 -2.63 9.92
C LEU A 261 28.20 -2.06 10.07
N LEU A 262 27.99 -0.75 9.87
CA LEU A 262 26.66 -0.17 10.00
C LEU A 262 25.82 -0.54 8.78
N TRP A 263 24.79 -1.35 8.97
CA TRP A 263 23.93 -1.83 7.89
C TRP A 263 22.78 -0.87 7.59
N SER A 264 22.27 -0.18 8.61
CA SER A 264 21.09 0.69 8.50
C SER A 264 20.83 1.43 9.80
N PHE A 265 20.41 2.70 9.75
CA PHE A 265 20.10 3.48 10.95
C PHE A 265 18.64 3.94 11.00
N LEU A 266 18.16 4.13 12.24
CA LEU A 266 16.87 4.72 12.56
C LEU A 266 17.09 6.00 13.37
N TYR A 267 16.44 7.10 13.02
CA TYR A 267 16.48 8.31 13.85
C TYR A 267 15.12 8.99 13.94
N LYS A 268 14.89 9.70 15.04
CA LYS A 268 13.71 10.54 15.25
C LYS A 268 14.08 11.99 14.99
N ASN A 269 13.44 12.61 14.01
CA ASN A 269 13.60 14.03 13.77
C ASN A 269 12.99 14.80 14.96
N ARG A 270 13.77 15.64 15.64
CA ARG A 270 13.31 16.38 16.82
C ARG A 270 12.26 17.44 16.50
N ALA A 271 12.33 18.05 15.32
CA ALA A 271 11.41 19.11 14.91
C ALA A 271 10.07 18.53 14.45
N SER A 272 10.09 17.53 13.56
CA SER A 272 8.86 16.93 13.04
C SER A 272 8.31 15.76 13.87
N ARG A 273 9.09 15.25 14.84
CA ARG A 273 8.83 14.00 15.60
C ARG A 273 8.71 12.74 14.74
N GLN A 274 8.98 12.84 13.44
CA GLN A 274 8.90 11.73 12.50
C GLN A 274 10.08 10.80 12.70
N VAL A 275 9.81 9.50 12.60
CA VAL A 275 10.85 8.47 12.53
C VAL A 275 11.31 8.37 11.09
N CYS A 276 12.61 8.31 10.89
CA CYS A 276 13.27 8.22 9.61
C CYS A 276 14.19 7.00 9.60
N ILE A 277 14.25 6.29 8.48
CA ILE A 277 15.07 5.09 8.30
C ILE A 277 15.93 5.20 7.05
N SER A 278 17.16 4.71 7.12
CA SER A 278 18.04 4.61 5.96
C SER A 278 17.65 3.42 5.07
N ALA A 279 18.12 3.42 3.82
CA ALA A 279 18.19 2.19 3.04
C ALA A 279 19.14 1.17 3.72
N VAL A 280 18.91 -0.12 3.48
CA VAL A 280 19.69 -1.21 4.08
C VAL A 280 20.88 -1.58 3.18
N LYS A 281 22.10 -1.55 3.72
CA LYS A 281 23.35 -1.81 2.96
C LYS A 281 23.47 -3.24 2.46
N VAL A 282 22.99 -4.21 3.23
CA VAL A 282 23.05 -5.65 2.91
C VAL A 282 21.63 -6.20 2.79
N PRO A 283 21.26 -6.86 1.67
CA PRO A 283 19.95 -7.45 1.54
C PRO A 283 19.78 -8.59 2.56
N LEU A 284 18.68 -8.58 3.31
CA LEU A 284 18.31 -9.69 4.20
C LEU A 284 17.88 -10.88 3.33
N VAL A 285 18.71 -11.93 3.27
CA VAL A 285 18.54 -13.01 2.28
C VAL A 285 17.61 -14.09 2.81
N SER A 286 17.74 -14.47 4.07
CA SER A 286 16.91 -15.54 4.65
C SER A 286 15.58 -15.00 5.21
N ARG A 287 14.54 -15.84 5.21
CA ARG A 287 13.24 -15.49 5.82
C ARG A 287 13.38 -15.27 7.33
N GLU A 288 14.27 -16.01 7.98
CA GLU A 288 14.53 -15.91 9.41
C GLU A 288 15.25 -14.61 9.76
N GLU A 289 16.27 -14.23 9.00
CA GLU A 289 16.94 -12.92 9.13
C GLU A 289 15.93 -11.78 8.98
N ARG A 290 15.12 -11.79 7.92
CA ARG A 290 14.06 -10.78 7.73
C ARG A 290 13.11 -10.69 8.92
N SER A 291 12.70 -11.84 9.44
CA SER A 291 11.76 -11.91 10.57
C SER A 291 12.39 -11.39 11.86
N SER A 292 13.64 -11.75 12.13
CA SER A 292 14.39 -11.32 13.32
C SER A 292 14.73 -9.82 13.26
N THR A 293 15.26 -9.34 12.13
CA THR A 293 15.54 -7.92 11.92
C THR A 293 14.27 -7.09 12.04
N ARG A 294 13.16 -7.57 11.48
CA ARG A 294 11.86 -6.90 11.60
C ARG A 294 11.43 -6.73 13.06
N ARG A 295 11.44 -7.81 13.86
CA ARG A 295 11.07 -7.75 15.29
C ARG A 295 11.95 -6.76 16.05
N LEU A 296 13.24 -6.73 15.72
CA LEU A 296 14.18 -5.77 16.29
C LEU A 296 13.78 -4.33 15.95
N TYR A 297 13.45 -4.05 14.69
CA TYR A 297 13.00 -2.73 14.23
C TYR A 297 11.67 -2.29 14.84
N GLU A 298 10.71 -3.21 14.97
CA GLU A 298 9.43 -2.97 15.66
C GLU A 298 9.69 -2.51 17.10
N ARG A 299 10.51 -3.28 17.83
CA ARG A 299 10.86 -2.98 19.22
C ARG A 299 11.63 -1.66 19.36
N ILE A 300 12.61 -1.42 18.50
CA ILE A 300 13.43 -0.19 18.55
C ILE A 300 12.57 1.02 18.25
N THR A 301 11.73 0.97 17.22
CA THR A 301 10.91 2.12 16.86
C THR A 301 9.86 2.41 17.94
N HIS A 302 9.29 1.37 18.56
CA HIS A 302 8.44 1.53 19.74
C HIS A 302 9.17 2.31 20.84
N LEU A 303 10.36 1.85 21.23
CA LEU A 303 11.18 2.52 22.24
C LEU A 303 11.57 3.95 21.83
N VAL A 304 11.94 4.19 20.58
CA VAL A 304 12.29 5.53 20.06
C VAL A 304 11.08 6.47 20.06
N ARG A 305 9.87 5.96 19.86
CA ARG A 305 8.64 6.76 19.91
C ARG A 305 8.30 7.17 21.34
N GLU A 306 8.38 6.23 22.28
CA GLU A 306 8.14 6.47 23.70
C GLU A 306 9.19 7.38 24.35
N GLU A 307 10.46 7.18 24.00
CA GLU A 307 11.56 7.93 24.62
C GLU A 307 11.81 9.28 23.93
N PRO A 308 11.72 10.41 24.65
CA PRO A 308 11.94 11.74 24.07
C PRO A 308 13.41 12.03 23.73
N HIS A 309 14.35 11.30 24.32
CA HIS A 309 15.80 11.62 24.23
C HIS A 309 16.63 10.64 23.38
N MET A 310 16.07 9.53 22.89
CA MET A 310 16.86 8.46 22.30
C MET A 310 17.41 8.74 20.88
N ARG A 311 18.64 8.25 20.63
CA ARG A 311 19.27 8.04 19.33
C ARG A 311 19.74 6.58 19.28
N CYS A 312 19.17 5.77 18.39
CA CYS A 312 19.59 4.37 18.23
C CYS A 312 20.54 4.26 17.03
N LEU A 313 21.70 3.65 17.21
CA LEU A 313 22.65 3.33 16.15
C LEU A 313 22.80 1.80 16.12
N LEU A 314 22.45 1.19 14.98
CA LEU A 314 22.60 -0.25 14.70
C LEU A 314 23.50 -0.46 13.49
#